data_AF-A0A525CCE8-F1
#
_entry.id   AF-A0A525CCE8-F1
#
_cell.length_a   1.000
_cell.length_b   1.000
_cell.length_c   1.000
_cell.angle_alpha   90.00
_cell.angle_beta   90.00
_cell.angle_gamma   90.00
#
_symmetry.space_group_name_H-M   'P 1'
#
loop_
_entity.id
_entity.type
_entity.pdbx_description
1 polymer ?
#
loop_
_entity_poly.entity_id
_entity_poly.type
_entity_poly.pdbx_seq_one_letter_code
_entity_poly.pdbx_strand_id
1 'polypeptide(L)'
;MSAFFRRHRIWIFTLLVLAAAAIVWAATQGQADALAQDAGDSSTDMEMATLDTIEPPSEEVQAEKAAQSPDCDWSQERDLRHMIEANNDEYKQLTAQAQSEMGGGAVSSGTRDAVMASANEHKALQDQYAAMWSACDCRTRANVATESGNTRLANAEVVVGGANSDNMENLEASQAKLKTARSEYAQDMKQSNELSADSKARIRASARPRAEALLTDVTDLVLQITSLVNEISSVSSMSGGDVASAAAGCAASAASGGDMSLLTNARTLLILAEAMLTNAESLITDIDMLTE
;
A
#
# COMPACT_ATOMS: atom_id res chain seq x y z
N MET A 1 4.62 61.62 -1.17
CA MET A 1 5.02 60.20 -1.38
C MET A 1 4.13 59.63 -2.46
N SER A 2 4.70 59.39 -3.64
CA SER A 2 3.98 59.12 -4.89
C SER A 2 3.28 57.75 -4.88
N ALA A 3 2.11 57.67 -5.50
CA ALA A 3 1.30 56.45 -5.66
C ALA A 3 2.08 55.26 -6.28
N PHE A 4 3.20 55.55 -6.93
CA PHE A 4 4.14 54.59 -7.50
C PHE A 4 4.79 53.67 -6.44
N PHE A 5 5.23 54.21 -5.31
CA PHE A 5 5.84 53.44 -4.21
C PHE A 5 4.82 52.55 -3.47
N ARG A 6 3.55 52.98 -3.36
CA ARG A 6 2.48 52.16 -2.78
C ARG A 6 2.15 50.96 -3.67
N ARG A 7 2.10 51.15 -4.99
CA ARG A 7 1.77 50.09 -5.95
C ARG A 7 2.84 49.00 -5.99
N HIS A 8 4.13 49.36 -6.07
CA HIS A 8 5.22 48.37 -6.07
C HIS A 8 5.35 47.61 -4.75
N ARG A 9 5.08 48.25 -3.62
CA ARG A 9 5.10 47.58 -2.31
C ARG A 9 4.02 46.49 -2.23
N ILE A 10 2.81 46.76 -2.74
CA ILE A 10 1.73 45.77 -2.83
C ILE A 10 2.16 44.58 -3.72
N TRP A 11 2.72 44.83 -4.90
CA TRP A 11 3.20 43.76 -5.80
C TRP A 11 4.29 42.88 -5.16
N ILE A 12 5.24 43.48 -4.43
CA ILE A 12 6.30 42.74 -3.72
C ILE A 12 5.71 41.89 -2.59
N PHE A 13 4.76 42.43 -1.82
CA PHE A 13 4.07 41.67 -0.78
C PHE A 13 3.22 40.52 -1.37
N THR A 14 2.54 40.74 -2.49
CA THR A 14 1.77 39.68 -3.18
C THR A 14 2.69 38.57 -3.69
N LEU A 15 3.83 38.91 -4.29
CA LEU A 15 4.82 37.91 -4.74
C LEU A 15 5.42 37.11 -3.58
N LEU A 16 5.69 37.74 -2.44
CA LEU A 16 6.19 37.06 -1.23
C LEU A 16 5.16 36.10 -0.62
N VAL A 17 3.88 36.49 -0.59
CA VAL A 17 2.81 35.61 -0.11
C VAL A 17 2.61 34.41 -1.06
N LEU A 18 2.66 34.64 -2.37
CA LEU A 18 2.59 33.55 -3.36
C LEU A 18 3.79 32.60 -3.26
N ALA A 19 5.01 33.13 -3.07
CA ALA A 19 6.19 32.31 -2.86
C ALA A 19 6.12 31.48 -1.56
N ALA A 20 5.63 32.06 -0.46
CA ALA A 20 5.42 31.33 0.79
C ALA A 20 4.34 30.24 0.67
N ALA A 21 3.23 30.54 -0.02
CA ALA A 21 2.19 29.56 -0.30
C ALA A 21 2.70 28.39 -1.18
N ALA A 22 3.53 28.68 -2.18
CA ALA A 22 4.15 27.66 -3.02
C ALA A 22 5.12 26.76 -2.22
N ILE A 23 5.88 27.32 -1.27
CA ILE A 23 6.77 26.55 -0.39
C ILE A 23 5.97 25.63 0.54
N VAL A 24 4.90 26.13 1.15
CA VAL A 24 4.02 25.32 2.02
C VAL A 24 3.34 24.21 1.22
N TRP A 25 2.84 24.52 0.02
CA TRP A 25 2.19 23.54 -0.84
C TRP A 25 3.15 22.44 -1.30
N ALA A 26 4.38 22.78 -1.70
CA ALA A 26 5.41 21.81 -2.05
C ALA A 26 5.83 20.94 -0.86
N ALA A 27 5.90 21.50 0.35
CA ALA A 27 6.17 20.74 1.57
C ALA A 27 5.05 19.74 1.89
N THR A 28 3.77 20.15 1.76
CA THR A 28 2.62 19.27 1.97
C THR A 28 2.48 18.19 0.91
N GLN A 29 2.85 18.48 -0.35
CA GLN A 29 2.90 17.48 -1.41
C GLN A 29 4.00 16.45 -1.14
N GLY A 30 5.21 16.89 -0.77
CA GLY A 30 6.30 15.98 -0.40
C GLY A 30 5.96 15.08 0.80
N GLN A 31 5.20 15.60 1.77
CA GLN A 31 4.69 14.79 2.88
C GLN A 31 3.63 13.77 2.43
N ALA A 32 2.72 14.14 1.53
CA ALA A 32 1.76 13.20 0.95
C ALA A 32 2.46 12.07 0.19
N ASP A 33 3.48 12.39 -0.60
CA ASP A 33 4.25 11.41 -1.37
C ASP A 33 5.00 10.43 -0.46
N ALA A 34 5.61 10.93 0.64
CA ALA A 34 6.25 10.07 1.64
C ALA A 34 5.24 9.12 2.31
N LEU A 35 4.09 9.63 2.73
CA LEU A 35 3.04 8.80 3.35
C LEU A 35 2.42 7.79 2.37
N ALA A 36 2.35 8.11 1.08
CA ALA A 36 1.94 7.15 0.05
C ALA A 36 2.97 6.02 -0.11
N GLN A 37 4.27 6.32 0.03
CA GLN A 37 5.32 5.30 0.05
C GLN A 37 5.28 4.45 1.32
N ASP A 38 5.04 5.04 2.48
CA ASP A 38 4.84 4.30 3.74
C ASP A 38 3.62 3.36 3.66
N ALA A 39 2.55 3.80 2.97
CA ALA A 39 1.41 2.94 2.63
C ALA A 39 1.82 1.79 1.70
N GLY A 40 2.70 2.03 0.73
CA GLY A 40 3.21 0.99 -0.15
C GLY A 40 4.10 -0.04 0.55
N ASP A 41 4.93 0.40 1.49
CA ASP A 41 5.74 -0.49 2.33
C ASP A 41 4.84 -1.33 3.25
N SER A 42 3.88 -0.70 3.92
CA SER A 42 2.87 -1.40 4.74
C SER A 42 2.05 -2.40 3.92
N SER A 43 1.75 -2.09 2.65
CA SER A 43 1.08 -3.01 1.73
C SER A 43 1.95 -4.24 1.44
N THR A 44 3.25 -4.03 1.23
CA THR A 44 4.22 -5.11 1.01
C THR A 44 4.30 -6.02 2.24
N ASP A 45 4.32 -5.45 3.44
CA ASP A 45 4.34 -6.21 4.69
C ASP A 45 3.05 -6.99 4.92
N MET A 46 1.89 -6.45 4.51
CA MET A 46 0.61 -7.17 4.50
C MET A 46 0.66 -8.42 3.60
N GLU A 47 1.20 -8.28 2.39
CA GLU A 47 1.35 -9.40 1.44
C GLU A 47 2.29 -10.47 2.01
N MET A 48 3.44 -10.06 2.58
CA MET A 48 4.39 -10.99 3.19
C MET A 48 3.79 -11.71 4.40
N ALA A 49 3.10 -10.99 5.29
CA ALA A 49 2.41 -11.61 6.42
C ALA A 49 1.29 -12.55 5.95
N THR A 50 0.60 -12.22 4.85
CA THR A 50 -0.40 -13.09 4.23
C THR A 50 0.26 -14.37 3.68
N LEU A 51 1.40 -14.27 3.01
CA LEU A 51 2.16 -15.42 2.49
C LEU A 51 2.62 -16.37 3.61
N ASP A 52 3.00 -15.82 4.77
CA ASP A 52 3.37 -16.59 5.97
C ASP A 52 2.16 -17.37 6.56
N THR A 53 0.91 -17.02 6.20
CA THR A 53 -0.28 -17.78 6.63
C THR A 53 -0.62 -18.96 5.72
N ILE A 54 -0.14 -18.95 4.47
CA ILE A 54 -0.38 -20.03 3.51
C ILE A 54 0.60 -21.15 3.85
N GLU A 55 0.12 -22.27 4.36
CA GLU A 55 0.93 -23.45 4.65
C GLU A 55 0.36 -24.65 3.89
N PRO A 56 1.20 -25.61 3.45
CA PRO A 56 0.70 -26.84 2.86
C PRO A 56 -0.18 -27.61 3.85
N PRO A 57 -1.13 -28.43 3.35
CA PRO A 57 -1.89 -29.36 4.17
C PRO A 57 -0.98 -30.30 4.97
N SER A 58 -1.54 -31.04 5.93
CA SER A 58 -0.82 -32.10 6.63
C SER A 58 -0.27 -33.15 5.66
N GLU A 59 0.81 -33.84 6.02
CA GLU A 59 1.42 -34.87 5.15
C GLU A 59 0.43 -35.96 4.71
N GLU A 60 -0.53 -36.29 5.58
CA GLU A 60 -1.62 -37.22 5.27
C GLU A 60 -2.52 -36.70 4.13
N VAL A 61 -2.96 -35.44 4.23
CA VAL A 61 -3.79 -34.80 3.20
C VAL A 61 -2.99 -34.56 1.91
N GLN A 62 -1.71 -34.22 2.03
CA GLN A 62 -0.81 -34.08 0.86
C GLN A 62 -0.71 -35.39 0.08
N ALA A 63 -0.55 -36.52 0.76
CA ALA A 63 -0.47 -37.84 0.14
C ALA A 63 -1.80 -38.23 -0.54
N GLU A 64 -2.94 -37.90 0.09
CA GLU A 64 -4.26 -38.10 -0.51
C GLU A 64 -4.43 -37.26 -1.79
N LYS A 65 -4.13 -35.96 -1.73
CA LYS A 65 -4.24 -35.04 -2.87
C LYS A 65 -3.31 -35.45 -4.01
N ALA A 66 -2.07 -35.86 -3.72
CA ALA A 66 -1.14 -36.35 -4.73
C ALA A 66 -1.60 -37.67 -5.38
N ALA A 67 -2.33 -38.52 -4.64
CA ALA A 67 -2.92 -39.74 -5.22
C ALA A 67 -4.12 -39.44 -6.13
N GLN A 68 -4.85 -38.34 -5.87
CA GLN A 68 -6.03 -37.92 -6.63
C GLN A 68 -5.68 -37.03 -7.84
N SER A 69 -4.60 -36.25 -7.73
CA SER A 69 -4.15 -35.29 -8.73
C SER A 69 -2.68 -35.56 -9.12
N PRO A 70 -2.42 -36.20 -10.27
CA PRO A 70 -1.07 -36.49 -10.74
C PRO A 70 -0.19 -35.26 -10.96
N ASP A 71 -0.81 -34.10 -11.19
CA ASP A 71 -0.13 -32.83 -11.43
C ASP A 71 0.17 -32.06 -10.12
N CYS A 72 -0.20 -32.59 -8.96
CA CYS A 72 0.10 -31.98 -7.67
C CYS A 72 1.55 -32.27 -7.24
N ASP A 73 2.39 -31.24 -7.33
CA ASP A 73 3.82 -31.33 -6.97
C ASP A 73 4.15 -30.47 -5.74
N TRP A 74 4.21 -31.12 -4.58
CA TRP A 74 4.59 -30.47 -3.32
C TRP A 74 6.06 -30.04 -3.26
N SER A 75 6.93 -30.57 -4.13
CA SER A 75 8.30 -30.08 -4.21
C SER A 75 8.37 -28.70 -4.90
N GLN A 76 7.47 -28.45 -5.84
CA GLN A 76 7.34 -27.16 -6.52
C GLN A 76 6.87 -26.05 -5.57
N GLU A 77 6.05 -26.36 -4.56
CA GLU A 77 5.62 -25.40 -3.52
C GLU A 77 6.81 -24.72 -2.85
N ARG A 78 7.76 -25.52 -2.35
CA ARG A 78 8.93 -25.02 -1.63
C ARG A 78 9.82 -24.18 -2.54
N ASP A 79 10.05 -24.64 -3.76
CA ASP A 79 10.93 -23.97 -4.71
C ASP A 79 10.33 -22.61 -5.13
N LEU A 80 9.01 -22.55 -5.38
CA LEU A 80 8.28 -21.30 -5.65
C LEU A 80 8.30 -20.36 -4.46
N ARG A 81 8.10 -20.87 -3.24
CA ARG A 81 8.15 -20.06 -2.01
C ARG A 81 9.50 -19.39 -1.85
N HIS A 82 10.60 -20.10 -2.05
CA HIS A 82 11.94 -19.52 -1.99
C HIS A 82 12.19 -18.45 -3.06
N MET A 83 11.70 -18.65 -4.29
CA MET A 83 11.82 -17.64 -5.33
C MET A 83 10.99 -16.38 -5.00
N ILE A 84 9.78 -16.55 -4.45
CA ILE A 84 8.94 -15.44 -4.01
C ILE A 84 9.61 -14.68 -2.85
N GLU A 85 10.20 -15.38 -1.88
CA GLU A 85 10.95 -14.77 -0.78
C GLU A 85 12.15 -13.96 -1.29
N ALA A 86 12.95 -14.52 -2.20
CA ALA A 86 14.09 -13.82 -2.79
C ALA A 86 13.65 -12.56 -3.56
N ASN A 87 12.57 -12.64 -4.34
CA ASN A 87 12.02 -11.49 -5.03
C ASN A 87 11.45 -10.44 -4.05
N ASN A 88 10.86 -10.85 -2.92
CA ASN A 88 10.40 -9.91 -1.89
C ASN A 88 11.56 -9.10 -1.29
N ASP A 89 12.70 -9.74 -1.02
CA ASP A 89 13.89 -9.07 -0.49
C ASP A 89 14.47 -8.06 -1.50
N GLU A 90 14.50 -8.42 -2.78
CA GLU A 90 14.90 -7.50 -3.85
C GLU A 90 13.93 -6.33 -3.99
N TYR A 91 12.63 -6.62 -4.02
CA TYR A 91 11.58 -5.59 -4.13
C TYR A 91 11.71 -4.56 -3.00
N LYS A 92 11.89 -5.00 -1.75
CA LYS A 92 12.08 -4.10 -0.60
C LYS A 92 13.30 -3.18 -0.74
N GLN A 93 14.39 -3.67 -1.32
CA GLN A 93 15.56 -2.81 -1.58
C GLN A 93 15.25 -1.76 -2.64
N LEU A 94 14.51 -2.15 -3.68
CA LEU A 94 14.08 -1.25 -4.75
C LEU A 94 13.07 -0.21 -4.26
N THR A 95 12.11 -0.57 -3.40
CA THR A 95 11.15 0.39 -2.82
C THR A 95 11.85 1.37 -1.89
N ALA A 96 12.80 0.94 -1.06
CA ALA A 96 13.62 1.83 -0.23
C ALA A 96 14.45 2.82 -1.09
N GLN A 97 14.98 2.36 -2.23
CA GLN A 97 15.63 3.25 -3.18
C GLN A 97 14.65 4.26 -3.78
N ALA A 98 13.46 3.82 -4.21
CA ALA A 98 12.42 4.70 -4.72
C ALA A 98 11.99 5.74 -3.68
N GLN A 99 11.89 5.36 -2.40
CA GLN A 99 11.59 6.27 -1.30
C GLN A 99 12.67 7.34 -1.13
N SER A 100 13.94 6.93 -1.16
CA SER A 100 15.06 7.88 -1.09
C SER A 100 15.08 8.85 -2.27
N GLU A 101 14.71 8.42 -3.48
CA GLU A 101 14.68 9.27 -4.67
C GLU A 101 13.49 10.25 -4.68
N MET A 102 12.34 9.81 -4.16
CA MET A 102 11.13 10.64 -4.08
C MET A 102 11.32 11.87 -3.18
N GLY A 103 12.18 11.78 -2.15
CA GLY A 103 12.60 12.96 -1.37
C GLY A 103 13.26 14.06 -2.21
N GLY A 104 13.74 13.75 -3.42
CA GLY A 104 14.23 14.69 -4.43
C GLY A 104 13.16 15.22 -5.41
N GLY A 105 11.91 14.80 -5.26
CA GLY A 105 10.74 15.26 -6.01
C GLY A 105 10.20 14.29 -7.06
N ALA A 106 10.94 13.23 -7.41
CA ALA A 106 10.46 12.16 -8.30
C ALA A 106 11.39 10.93 -8.25
N VAL A 107 10.80 9.74 -8.41
CA VAL A 107 11.55 8.50 -8.66
C VAL A 107 12.14 8.52 -10.07
N SER A 108 13.41 8.14 -10.20
CA SER A 108 14.07 8.06 -11.50
C SER A 108 13.44 7.00 -12.39
N SER A 109 13.57 7.15 -13.72
CA SER A 109 13.02 6.16 -14.65
C SER A 109 13.64 4.78 -14.46
N GLY A 110 14.95 4.71 -14.16
CA GLY A 110 15.62 3.43 -13.91
C GLY A 110 15.09 2.70 -12.68
N THR A 111 14.90 3.43 -11.57
CA THR A 111 14.34 2.86 -10.33
C THR A 111 12.87 2.48 -10.53
N ARG A 112 12.09 3.31 -11.22
CA ARG A 112 10.70 2.99 -11.58
C ARG A 112 10.61 1.70 -12.39
N ASP A 113 11.41 1.58 -13.44
CA ASP A 113 11.42 0.40 -14.30
C ASP A 113 11.84 -0.86 -13.51
N ALA A 114 12.82 -0.74 -12.61
CA ALA A 114 13.27 -1.85 -11.76
C ALA A 114 12.20 -2.30 -10.77
N VAL A 115 11.55 -1.36 -10.06
CA VAL A 115 10.44 -1.67 -9.13
C VAL A 115 9.30 -2.37 -9.87
N MET A 116 8.88 -1.83 -11.03
CA MET A 116 7.82 -2.44 -11.82
C MET A 116 8.22 -3.80 -12.40
N ALA A 117 9.48 -3.98 -12.81
CA ALA A 117 9.97 -5.28 -13.28
C ALA A 117 9.93 -6.34 -12.17
N SER A 118 10.42 -5.99 -10.98
CA SER A 118 10.37 -6.87 -9.81
C SER A 118 8.93 -7.22 -9.40
N ALA A 119 7.99 -6.26 -9.48
CA ALA A 119 6.56 -6.50 -9.22
C ALA A 119 5.90 -7.42 -10.27
N ASN A 120 6.27 -7.29 -11.54
CA ASN A 120 5.79 -8.20 -12.60
C ASN A 120 6.36 -9.62 -12.43
N GLU A 121 7.62 -9.74 -12.03
CA GLU A 121 8.21 -11.04 -11.70
C GLU A 121 7.50 -11.67 -10.50
N HIS A 122 7.21 -10.89 -9.45
CA HIS A 122 6.39 -11.34 -8.32
C HIS A 122 5.04 -11.89 -8.79
N LYS A 123 4.32 -11.15 -9.63
CA LYS A 123 3.04 -11.59 -10.20
C LYS A 123 3.18 -12.92 -10.96
N ALA A 124 4.23 -13.05 -11.78
CA ALA A 124 4.47 -14.28 -12.54
C ALA A 124 4.81 -15.48 -11.65
N LEU A 125 5.54 -15.26 -10.54
CA LEU A 125 5.80 -16.30 -9.53
C LEU A 125 4.53 -16.69 -8.79
N GLN A 126 3.72 -15.71 -8.39
CA GLN A 126 2.43 -15.94 -7.74
C GLN A 126 1.43 -16.66 -8.65
N ASP A 127 1.43 -16.40 -9.96
CA ASP A 127 0.60 -17.13 -10.92
C ASP A 127 1.01 -18.60 -11.04
N GLN A 128 2.31 -18.88 -11.05
CA GLN A 128 2.82 -20.26 -11.01
C GLN A 128 2.45 -20.94 -9.68
N TYR A 129 2.52 -20.19 -8.58
CA TYR A 129 2.15 -20.68 -7.26
C TYR A 129 0.66 -20.98 -7.17
N ALA A 130 -0.20 -20.10 -7.69
CA ALA A 130 -1.63 -20.30 -7.79
C ALA A 130 -1.99 -21.51 -8.66
N ALA A 131 -1.29 -21.70 -9.78
CA ALA A 131 -1.48 -22.85 -10.66
C ALA A 131 -1.12 -24.17 -9.96
N MET A 132 -0.01 -24.20 -9.21
CA MET A 132 0.39 -25.36 -8.39
C MET A 132 -0.68 -25.67 -7.33
N TRP A 133 -1.13 -24.67 -6.57
CA TRP A 133 -2.21 -24.86 -5.59
C TRP A 133 -3.50 -25.38 -6.23
N SER A 134 -3.85 -24.89 -7.42
CA SER A 134 -5.03 -25.34 -8.15
C SER A 134 -4.90 -26.79 -8.59
N ALA A 135 -3.72 -27.22 -9.04
CA ALA A 135 -3.45 -28.62 -9.41
C ALA A 135 -3.60 -29.57 -8.22
N CYS A 136 -3.31 -29.10 -7.00
CA CYS A 136 -3.52 -29.83 -5.75
C CYS A 136 -4.94 -29.71 -5.16
N ASP A 137 -5.91 -29.15 -5.90
CA ASP A 137 -7.28 -28.90 -5.41
C ASP A 137 -7.29 -28.05 -4.12
N CYS A 138 -6.43 -27.04 -4.06
CA CYS A 138 -6.32 -26.08 -2.97
C CYS A 138 -6.76 -24.68 -3.45
N ARG A 139 -8.02 -24.56 -3.89
CA ARG A 139 -8.56 -23.37 -4.55
C ARG A 139 -8.38 -22.08 -3.75
N THR A 140 -8.62 -22.11 -2.44
CA THR A 140 -8.54 -20.92 -1.59
C THR A 140 -7.09 -20.41 -1.49
N ARG A 141 -6.10 -21.29 -1.38
CA ARG A 141 -4.67 -20.93 -1.44
C ARG A 141 -4.28 -20.34 -2.81
N ALA A 142 -4.79 -20.91 -3.89
CA ALA A 142 -4.57 -20.39 -5.24
C ALA A 142 -5.11 -18.97 -5.42
N ASN A 143 -6.30 -18.69 -4.87
CA ASN A 143 -6.90 -17.36 -4.90
C ASN A 143 -6.05 -16.35 -4.11
N VAL A 144 -5.57 -16.71 -2.92
CA VAL A 144 -4.69 -15.82 -2.13
C VAL A 144 -3.41 -15.49 -2.90
N ALA A 145 -2.75 -16.49 -3.50
CA ALA A 145 -1.57 -16.27 -4.33
C ALA A 145 -1.86 -15.30 -5.50
N THR A 146 -2.95 -15.53 -6.22
CA THR A 146 -3.39 -14.68 -7.35
C THR A 146 -3.58 -13.22 -6.91
N GLU A 147 -4.34 -13.00 -5.84
CA GLU A 147 -4.63 -11.64 -5.36
C GLU A 147 -3.42 -10.97 -4.70
N SER A 148 -2.50 -11.74 -4.10
CA SER A 148 -1.21 -11.21 -3.63
C SER A 148 -0.40 -10.66 -4.79
N GLY A 149 -0.32 -11.41 -5.91
CA GLY A 149 0.36 -10.95 -7.12
C GLY A 149 -0.28 -9.68 -7.70
N ASN A 150 -1.61 -9.61 -7.77
CA ASN A 150 -2.33 -8.42 -8.25
C ASN A 150 -2.06 -7.20 -7.35
N THR A 151 -2.07 -7.42 -6.03
CA THR A 151 -1.83 -6.37 -5.04
C THR A 151 -0.42 -5.81 -5.17
N ARG A 152 0.59 -6.66 -5.41
CA ARG A 152 1.98 -6.19 -5.63
C ARG A 152 2.08 -5.21 -6.80
N LEU A 153 1.37 -5.46 -7.89
CA LEU A 153 1.38 -4.57 -9.05
C LEU A 153 0.76 -3.20 -8.73
N ALA A 154 -0.42 -3.19 -8.08
CA ALA A 154 -1.06 -1.95 -7.67
C ALA A 154 -0.20 -1.18 -6.66
N ASN A 155 0.47 -1.90 -5.75
CA ASN A 155 1.40 -1.34 -4.78
C ASN A 155 2.60 -0.67 -5.47
N ALA A 156 3.21 -1.34 -6.44
CA ALA A 156 4.35 -0.81 -7.19
C ALA A 156 4.03 0.52 -7.88
N GLU A 157 2.81 0.68 -8.39
CA GLU A 157 2.34 1.94 -8.99
C GLU A 157 2.24 3.09 -7.97
N VAL A 158 1.88 2.81 -6.73
CA VAL A 158 1.88 3.80 -5.64
C VAL A 158 3.32 4.16 -5.27
N VAL A 159 4.20 3.16 -5.07
CA VAL A 159 5.61 3.37 -4.66
C VAL A 159 6.36 4.28 -5.66
N VAL A 160 6.19 4.04 -6.96
CA VAL A 160 6.91 4.79 -8.01
C VAL A 160 6.19 6.06 -8.47
N GLY A 161 4.90 6.17 -8.13
CA GLY A 161 4.00 7.25 -8.56
C GLY A 161 3.78 8.33 -7.51
N GLY A 162 4.04 8.06 -6.23
CA GLY A 162 3.75 8.97 -5.13
C GLY A 162 2.26 9.05 -4.81
N ALA A 163 1.83 10.16 -4.20
CA ALA A 163 0.44 10.41 -3.84
C ALA A 163 -0.39 10.73 -5.10
N ASN A 164 -0.83 9.67 -5.78
CA ASN A 164 -1.74 9.72 -6.92
C ASN A 164 -3.05 9.00 -6.57
N SER A 165 -4.18 9.71 -6.68
CA SER A 165 -5.49 9.17 -6.31
C SER A 165 -5.83 7.87 -7.00
N ASP A 166 -5.59 7.78 -8.31
CA ASP A 166 -6.01 6.64 -9.13
C ASP A 166 -5.21 5.39 -8.74
N ASN A 167 -3.90 5.55 -8.52
CA ASN A 167 -3.03 4.45 -8.06
C ASN A 167 -3.42 3.99 -6.65
N MET A 168 -3.71 4.93 -5.74
CA MET A 168 -4.12 4.62 -4.37
C MET A 168 -5.49 3.94 -4.30
N GLU A 169 -6.46 4.35 -5.12
CA GLU A 169 -7.76 3.69 -5.26
C GLU A 169 -7.60 2.27 -5.83
N ASN A 170 -6.72 2.09 -6.82
CA ASN A 170 -6.42 0.76 -7.36
C ASN A 170 -5.76 -0.16 -6.31
N LEU A 171 -4.87 0.37 -5.48
CA LEU A 171 -4.26 -0.37 -4.38
C LEU A 171 -5.29 -0.73 -3.30
N GLU A 172 -6.17 0.20 -2.91
CA GLU A 172 -7.25 -0.05 -1.96
C GLU A 172 -8.15 -1.20 -2.45
N ALA A 173 -8.59 -1.13 -3.71
CA ALA A 173 -9.43 -2.15 -4.30
C ALA A 173 -8.73 -3.53 -4.38
N SER A 174 -7.42 -3.55 -4.62
CA SER A 174 -6.62 -4.79 -4.65
C SER A 174 -6.44 -5.38 -3.25
N GLN A 175 -6.15 -4.54 -2.25
CA GLN A 175 -6.08 -4.92 -0.84
C GLN A 175 -7.41 -5.50 -0.33
N ALA A 176 -8.55 -4.95 -0.77
CA ALA A 176 -9.87 -5.49 -0.44
C ALA A 176 -10.08 -6.91 -1.00
N LYS A 177 -9.63 -7.18 -2.24
CA LYS A 177 -9.69 -8.54 -2.82
C LYS A 177 -8.78 -9.51 -2.10
N LEU A 178 -7.55 -9.10 -1.78
CA LEU A 178 -6.61 -9.92 -1.01
C LEU A 178 -7.18 -10.28 0.37
N LYS A 179 -7.78 -9.30 1.06
CA LYS A 179 -8.49 -9.51 2.32
C LYS A 179 -9.58 -10.59 2.17
N THR A 180 -10.45 -10.47 1.17
CA THR A 180 -11.51 -11.45 0.91
C THR A 180 -10.93 -12.84 0.65
N ALA A 181 -9.93 -12.97 -0.22
CA ALA A 181 -9.30 -14.25 -0.53
C ALA A 181 -8.67 -14.89 0.72
N ARG A 182 -8.01 -14.11 1.57
CA ARG A 182 -7.40 -14.58 2.81
C ARG A 182 -8.44 -15.05 3.83
N SER A 183 -9.52 -14.30 4.02
CA SER A 183 -10.59 -14.71 4.93
C SER A 183 -11.33 -15.97 4.45
N GLU A 184 -11.53 -16.12 3.13
CA GLU A 184 -12.06 -17.36 2.54
C GLU A 184 -11.13 -18.55 2.81
N TYR A 185 -9.82 -18.37 2.64
CA TYR A 185 -8.81 -19.38 2.99
C TYR A 185 -8.84 -19.76 4.47
N ALA A 186 -8.85 -18.77 5.38
CA ALA A 186 -8.90 -19.03 6.81
C ALA A 186 -10.17 -19.79 7.23
N GLN A 187 -11.31 -19.43 6.64
CA GLN A 187 -12.57 -20.13 6.87
C GLN A 187 -12.56 -21.58 6.35
N ASP A 188 -12.01 -21.79 5.15
CA ASP A 188 -11.86 -23.11 4.54
C ASP A 188 -10.94 -24.02 5.36
N MET A 189 -9.82 -23.50 5.86
CA MET A 189 -8.90 -24.23 6.73
C MET A 189 -9.49 -24.56 8.09
N LYS A 190 -10.30 -23.67 8.66
CA LYS A 190 -11.05 -23.93 9.89
C LYS A 190 -12.06 -25.07 9.72
N GLN A 191 -12.68 -25.18 8.56
CA GLN A 191 -13.69 -26.21 8.27
C GLN A 191 -13.08 -27.56 7.91
N SER A 192 -12.04 -27.55 7.08
CA SER A 192 -11.38 -28.76 6.58
C SER A 192 -10.38 -29.34 7.59
N ASN A 193 -9.84 -28.51 8.49
CA ASN A 193 -8.80 -28.85 9.45
C ASN A 193 -7.58 -29.52 8.78
N GLU A 194 -7.23 -29.07 7.57
CA GLU A 194 -6.10 -29.59 6.79
C GLU A 194 -4.73 -29.21 7.38
N LEU A 195 -4.64 -28.18 8.22
CA LEU A 195 -3.37 -27.72 8.78
C LEU A 195 -2.88 -28.61 9.94
N SER A 196 -1.62 -29.04 9.85
CA SER A 196 -0.96 -29.76 10.95
C SER A 196 -0.67 -28.84 12.14
N ALA A 197 -0.48 -29.42 13.33
CA ALA A 197 -0.11 -28.68 14.54
C ALA A 197 1.18 -27.86 14.36
N ASP A 198 2.17 -28.41 13.63
CA ASP A 198 3.42 -27.72 13.33
C ASP A 198 3.20 -26.52 12.39
N SER A 199 2.32 -26.65 11.40
CA SER A 199 1.97 -25.55 10.50
C SER A 199 1.26 -24.43 11.27
N LYS A 200 0.30 -24.77 12.14
CA LYS A 200 -0.34 -23.80 13.04
C LYS A 200 0.67 -23.12 13.95
N ALA A 201 1.68 -23.84 14.46
CA ALA A 201 2.74 -23.27 15.28
C ALA A 201 3.64 -22.31 14.48
N ARG A 202 4.00 -22.64 13.24
CA ARG A 202 4.77 -21.76 12.34
C ARG A 202 4.01 -20.48 12.02
N ILE A 203 2.72 -20.56 11.70
CA ILE A 203 1.87 -19.38 11.47
C ILE A 203 1.85 -18.47 12.71
N ARG A 204 1.67 -19.04 13.91
CA ARG A 204 1.74 -18.25 15.17
C ARG A 204 3.11 -17.61 15.39
N ALA A 205 4.19 -18.28 15.01
CA ALA A 205 5.55 -17.79 15.24
C ALA A 205 5.99 -16.73 14.22
N SER A 206 5.45 -16.75 13.00
CA SER A 206 5.86 -15.90 11.89
C SER A 206 4.84 -14.81 11.58
N ALA A 207 3.64 -15.20 11.14
CA ALA A 207 2.60 -14.28 10.66
C ALA A 207 2.04 -13.39 11.78
N ARG A 208 1.84 -13.93 13.00
CA ARG A 208 1.23 -13.17 14.10
C ARG A 208 2.06 -11.96 14.53
N PRO A 209 3.37 -12.08 14.84
CA PRO A 209 4.19 -10.90 15.15
C PRO A 209 4.23 -9.87 14.02
N ARG A 210 4.27 -10.30 12.76
CA ARG A 210 4.24 -9.37 11.62
C ARG A 210 2.91 -8.63 11.51
N ALA A 211 1.78 -9.32 11.70
CA ALA A 211 0.47 -8.71 11.65
C ALA A 211 0.27 -7.68 12.78
N GLU A 212 0.83 -7.93 13.98
CA GLU A 212 0.81 -6.99 15.10
C GLU A 212 1.71 -5.76 14.87
N ALA A 213 2.89 -5.96 14.28
CA ALA A 213 3.76 -4.86 13.87
C ALA A 213 3.07 -4.00 12.80
N LEU A 214 2.52 -4.63 11.77
CA LEU A 214 1.78 -3.97 10.70
C LEU A 214 0.57 -3.18 11.21
N LEU A 215 -0.18 -3.73 12.18
CA LEU A 215 -1.28 -3.01 12.81
C LEU A 215 -0.80 -1.71 13.48
N THR A 216 0.37 -1.75 14.10
CA THR A 216 0.99 -0.58 14.73
C THR A 216 1.40 0.45 13.67
N ASP A 217 2.14 0.01 12.66
CA ASP A 217 2.65 0.87 11.59
C ASP A 217 1.51 1.56 10.82
N VAL A 218 0.44 0.83 10.50
CA VAL A 218 -0.72 1.39 9.80
C VAL A 218 -1.54 2.31 10.71
N THR A 219 -1.60 2.07 12.02
CA THR A 219 -2.23 3.01 12.97
C THR A 219 -1.48 4.34 12.99
N ASP A 220 -0.16 4.31 13.05
CA ASP A 220 0.68 5.50 13.00
C ASP A 220 0.54 6.24 11.66
N LEU A 221 0.46 5.50 10.55
CA LEU A 221 0.20 6.04 9.22
C LEU A 221 -1.15 6.80 9.17
N VAL A 222 -2.23 6.21 9.67
CA VAL A 222 -3.56 6.87 9.73
C VAL A 222 -3.51 8.18 10.53
N LEU A 223 -2.79 8.19 11.66
CA LEU A 223 -2.63 9.40 12.47
C LEU A 223 -1.86 10.50 11.73
N GLN A 224 -0.78 10.14 11.04
CA GLN A 224 0.02 11.08 10.26
C GLN A 224 -0.76 11.67 9.08
N ILE A 225 -1.50 10.84 8.34
CA ILE A 225 -2.34 11.30 7.22
C ILE A 225 -3.50 12.17 7.74
N THR A 226 -4.11 11.81 8.87
CA THR A 226 -5.16 12.64 9.49
C THR A 226 -4.63 14.03 9.86
N SER A 227 -3.40 14.12 10.39
CA SER A 227 -2.74 15.40 10.65
C SER A 227 -2.56 16.20 9.36
N LEU A 228 -2.05 15.56 8.30
CA LEU A 228 -1.86 16.19 6.99
C LEU A 228 -3.18 16.72 6.41
N VAL A 229 -4.26 15.93 6.45
CA VAL A 229 -5.59 16.36 5.98
C VAL A 229 -6.10 17.58 6.76
N ASN A 230 -5.89 17.61 8.08
CA ASN A 230 -6.26 18.75 8.92
C ASN A 230 -5.42 20.00 8.61
N GLU A 231 -4.11 19.85 8.38
CA GLU A 231 -3.21 20.93 7.98
C GLU A 231 -3.63 21.53 6.64
N ILE A 232 -3.84 20.70 5.62
CA ILE A 232 -4.30 21.14 4.29
C ILE A 232 -5.67 21.85 4.39
N SER A 233 -6.60 21.29 5.18
CA SER A 233 -7.94 21.87 5.38
C SER A 233 -7.89 23.21 6.12
N SER A 234 -7.01 23.36 7.10
CA SER A 234 -6.83 24.61 7.86
C SER A 234 -6.33 25.76 6.97
N VAL A 235 -5.34 25.49 6.11
CA VAL A 235 -4.81 26.44 5.13
C VAL A 235 -5.88 26.84 4.11
N SER A 236 -6.74 25.90 3.72
CA SER A 236 -7.87 26.11 2.81
C SER A 236 -8.97 27.02 3.41
N SER A 237 -9.08 27.08 4.74
CA SER A 237 -10.09 27.91 5.44
C SER A 237 -9.60 29.32 5.79
N MET A 238 -8.28 29.55 5.83
CA MET A 238 -7.69 30.89 6.05
C MET A 238 -7.87 31.84 4.87
N SER A 239 -8.37 31.37 3.71
CA SER A 239 -8.81 32.22 2.60
C SER A 239 -10.20 32.86 2.81
N GLY A 240 -10.88 32.57 3.94
CA GLY A 240 -12.24 33.03 4.23
C GLY A 240 -12.40 34.17 5.23
N GLY A 241 -11.31 34.71 5.81
CA GLY A 241 -11.38 35.73 6.88
C GLY A 241 -10.80 37.09 6.49
N ASP A 242 -11.67 38.09 6.30
CA ASP A 242 -11.44 39.55 6.42
C ASP A 242 -10.12 40.17 5.87
N VAL A 243 -9.74 39.85 4.63
CA VAL A 243 -8.75 40.66 3.87
C VAL A 243 -9.24 40.93 2.44
N ALA A 244 -10.40 41.58 2.32
CA ALA A 244 -11.05 41.96 1.06
C ALA A 244 -10.27 42.95 0.16
N SER A 245 -9.00 43.25 0.45
CA SER A 245 -8.15 44.08 -0.42
C SER A 245 -6.77 43.50 -0.76
N ALA A 246 -6.40 42.33 -0.20
CA ALA A 246 -5.22 41.56 -0.61
C ALA A 246 -5.59 40.23 -1.29
N ALA A 247 -6.83 39.76 -1.10
CA ALA A 247 -7.33 38.49 -1.60
C ALA A 247 -7.69 38.47 -3.09
N ALA A 248 -7.68 39.59 -3.80
CA ALA A 248 -7.90 39.58 -5.26
C ALA A 248 -6.74 38.90 -6.03
N GLY A 249 -5.56 38.77 -5.43
CA GLY A 249 -4.42 38.04 -6.02
C GLY A 249 -4.48 36.53 -5.81
N CYS A 250 -4.82 36.08 -4.59
CA CYS A 250 -4.87 34.65 -4.28
C CYS A 250 -6.20 33.98 -4.64
N ALA A 251 -7.33 34.71 -4.61
CA ALA A 251 -8.60 34.21 -5.11
C ALA A 251 -8.61 34.09 -6.64
N ALA A 252 -7.79 34.87 -7.35
CA ALA A 252 -7.58 34.67 -8.79
C ALA A 252 -6.85 33.35 -9.08
N SER A 253 -5.88 32.93 -8.25
CA SER A 253 -5.20 31.63 -8.39
C SER A 253 -6.06 30.43 -7.97
N ALA A 254 -7.03 30.61 -7.06
CA ALA A 254 -8.04 29.57 -6.77
C ALA A 254 -9.16 29.53 -7.84
N ALA A 255 -9.58 30.69 -8.36
CA ALA A 255 -10.60 30.78 -9.41
C ALA A 255 -10.07 30.51 -10.82
N SER A 256 -8.74 30.44 -11.02
CA SER A 256 -8.09 30.03 -12.27
C SER A 256 -7.47 28.62 -12.20
N GLY A 257 -8.03 27.72 -11.38
CA GLY A 257 -7.61 26.31 -11.35
C GLY A 257 -6.61 25.94 -10.25
N GLY A 258 -6.72 26.54 -9.06
CA GLY A 258 -5.93 26.13 -7.90
C GLY A 258 -6.27 24.69 -7.52
N ASP A 259 -5.28 23.82 -7.61
CA ASP A 259 -5.43 22.38 -7.73
C ASP A 259 -5.98 21.74 -6.44
N MET A 260 -7.23 21.28 -6.48
CA MET A 260 -7.85 20.46 -5.43
C MET A 260 -7.19 19.08 -5.30
N SER A 261 -6.27 18.73 -6.22
CA SER A 261 -5.55 17.45 -6.25
C SER A 261 -4.90 17.09 -4.92
N LEU A 262 -4.22 18.02 -4.24
CA LEU A 262 -3.54 17.73 -2.99
C LEU A 262 -4.51 17.30 -1.88
N LEU A 263 -5.66 17.99 -1.74
CA LEU A 263 -6.68 17.62 -0.76
C LEU A 263 -7.36 16.30 -1.15
N THR A 264 -7.60 16.08 -2.45
CA THR A 264 -8.11 14.80 -2.97
C THR A 264 -7.14 13.66 -2.65
N ASN A 265 -5.86 13.81 -3.01
CA ASN A 265 -4.81 12.82 -2.76
C ASN A 265 -4.68 12.52 -1.27
N ALA A 266 -4.64 13.53 -0.39
CA ALA A 266 -4.58 13.31 1.05
C ALA A 266 -5.81 12.57 1.61
N ARG A 267 -7.00 12.84 1.07
CA ARG A 267 -8.24 12.11 1.46
C ARG A 267 -8.25 10.68 0.93
N THR A 268 -7.85 10.46 -0.32
CA THR A 268 -7.74 9.13 -0.91
C THR A 268 -6.70 8.30 -0.16
N LEU A 269 -5.57 8.91 0.23
CA LEU A 269 -4.56 8.27 1.06
C LEU A 269 -5.11 7.89 2.45
N LEU A 270 -5.95 8.75 3.05
CA LEU A 270 -6.63 8.42 4.31
C LEU A 270 -7.56 7.21 4.16
N ILE A 271 -8.36 7.17 3.09
CA ILE A 271 -9.25 6.04 2.78
C ILE A 271 -8.43 4.74 2.62
N LEU A 272 -7.33 4.79 1.88
CA LEU A 272 -6.41 3.66 1.71
C LEU A 272 -5.86 3.20 3.07
N ALA A 273 -5.36 4.11 3.91
CA ALA A 273 -4.79 3.78 5.21
C ALA A 273 -5.84 3.18 6.18
N GLU A 274 -7.07 3.70 6.20
CA GLU A 274 -8.18 3.13 6.96
C GLU A 274 -8.57 1.72 6.47
N ALA A 275 -8.55 1.50 5.15
CA ALA A 275 -8.77 0.18 4.57
C ALA A 275 -7.66 -0.80 4.95
N MET A 276 -6.40 -0.36 4.93
CA MET A 276 -5.25 -1.16 5.37
C MET A 276 -5.32 -1.49 6.86
N LEU A 277 -5.77 -0.56 7.71
CA LEU A 277 -5.98 -0.80 9.14
C LEU A 277 -6.99 -1.92 9.35
N THR A 278 -8.14 -1.81 8.68
CA THR A 278 -9.20 -2.83 8.70
C THR A 278 -8.69 -4.17 8.15
N ASN A 279 -7.78 -4.14 7.18
CA ASN A 279 -7.18 -5.34 6.62
C ASN A 279 -6.18 -6.01 7.59
N ALA A 280 -5.39 -5.22 8.34
CA ALA A 280 -4.48 -5.72 9.37
C ALA A 280 -5.24 -6.39 10.53
N GLU A 281 -6.32 -5.78 11.01
CA GLU A 281 -7.21 -6.37 12.01
C GLU A 281 -7.84 -7.69 11.52
N SER A 282 -8.24 -7.72 10.24
CA SER A 282 -8.77 -8.92 9.60
C SER A 282 -7.71 -10.02 9.49
N LEU A 283 -6.46 -9.67 9.14
CA LEU A 283 -5.35 -10.63 9.08
C LEU A 283 -5.11 -11.29 10.43
N ILE A 284 -5.14 -10.52 11.53
CA ILE A 284 -5.03 -11.07 12.89
C ILE A 284 -6.18 -12.07 13.17
N THR A 285 -7.40 -11.70 12.79
CA THR A 285 -8.58 -12.58 12.93
C THR A 285 -8.44 -13.86 12.11
N ASP A 286 -7.94 -13.74 10.88
CA ASP A 286 -7.69 -14.87 9.99
C ASP A 286 -6.61 -15.80 10.57
N ILE A 287 -5.53 -15.25 11.14
CA ILE A 287 -4.49 -16.01 11.85
C ILE A 287 -5.06 -16.75 13.06
N ASP A 288 -5.94 -16.12 13.84
CA ASP A 288 -6.58 -16.79 14.96
C ASP A 288 -7.43 -17.96 14.48
N MET A 289 -8.22 -17.79 13.42
CA MET A 289 -8.99 -18.89 12.81
C MET A 289 -8.12 -20.05 12.31
N LEU A 290 -6.95 -19.75 11.73
CA LEU A 290 -6.02 -20.76 11.21
C LEU A 290 -5.35 -21.57 12.32
N THR A 291 -5.17 -20.96 13.48
CA THR A 291 -4.33 -21.52 14.53
C THR A 291 -5.11 -22.13 15.69
N GLU A 292 -6.38 -21.76 15.89
CA GLU A 292 -7.36 -22.47 16.73
C GLU A 292 -7.44 -23.97 16.42
#